data_AF-A0A419A880-F1
#
_entry.id   AF-A0A419A880-F1
#
_cell.length_a   1.000
_cell.length_b   1.000
_cell.length_c   1.000
_cell.angle_alpha   90.00
_cell.angle_beta   90.00
_cell.angle_gamma   90.00
#
_symmetry.space_group_name_H-M   'P 1'
#
loop_
_entity.id
_entity.type
_entity.pdbx_description
1 polymer ?
#
loop_
_entity_poly.entity_id
_entity_poly.type
_entity_poly.pdbx_seq_one_letter_code
_entity_poly.pdbx_strand_id
1 'polypeptide(L)' 'MELNSLTEEDLEILAKLRAMDEIEKLVFMTGFRALKSRQIDAEQFQAWTAERLDRHRAGESLSIADLQIPGATPVA' A
#
# COMPACT_ATOMS: atom_id res chain seq x y z
N MET A 1 -12.39 3.82 28.19
CA MET A 1 -11.87 3.58 26.82
C MET A 1 -10.90 4.70 26.57
N GLU A 2 -9.62 4.48 26.85
CA GLU A 2 -8.60 5.49 26.58
C GLU A 2 -8.58 5.69 25.06
N LEU A 3 -8.92 6.90 24.62
CA LEU A 3 -8.57 7.37 23.29
C LEU A 3 -7.05 7.44 23.28
N ASN A 4 -6.39 6.34 22.92
CA ASN A 4 -4.94 6.25 22.77
C ASN A 4 -4.45 7.48 22.01
N SER A 5 -3.65 8.31 22.68
CA SER A 5 -2.97 9.42 22.05
C SER A 5 -2.04 8.87 20.98
N LEU A 6 -2.35 9.12 19.71
CA LEU A 6 -1.45 8.85 18.60
C LEU A 6 -0.11 9.54 18.88
N THR A 7 0.99 8.84 18.62
CA THR A 7 2.33 9.43 18.71
C THR A 7 2.56 10.41 17.57
N GLU A 8 3.60 11.24 17.68
CA GLU A 8 4.00 12.11 16.56
C GLU A 8 4.34 11.31 15.29
N GLU A 9 4.93 10.13 15.46
CA GLU A 9 5.24 9.19 14.37
C GLU A 9 3.96 8.67 13.70
N ASP A 10 2.95 8.27 14.48
CA ASP A 10 1.65 7.83 13.94
C ASP A 10 0.97 8.96 13.15
N LEU A 11 1.05 10.20 13.66
CA LEU A 11 0.50 11.37 12.98
C LEU A 11 1.25 11.66 11.67
N GLU A 12 2.56 11.48 11.63
CA GLU A 12 3.37 11.65 10.41
C GLU A 12 3.00 10.60 9.35
N ILE A 13 2.82 9.34 9.75
CA ILE A 13 2.39 8.26 8.85
C ILE A 13 1.00 8.58 8.28
N LEU A 14 0.06 9.02 9.13
CA LEU A 14 -1.27 9.42 8.68
C LEU A 14 -1.24 10.63 7.75
N ALA A 15 -0.34 11.59 7.98
CA ALA A 15 -0.15 12.74 7.11
C ALA A 15 0.35 12.29 5.72
N LYS A 16 1.32 11.38 5.66
CA LYS A 16 1.82 10.79 4.39
C LYS A 16 0.72 10.05 3.65
N LEU A 17 -0.08 9.23 4.34
CA LEU A 17 -1.22 8.54 3.74
C LEU A 17 -2.29 9.49 3.21
N ARG A 18 -2.53 10.62 3.90
CA ARG A 18 -3.48 11.63 3.41
C ARG A 18 -2.98 12.35 2.17
N ALA A 19 -1.68 12.63 2.11
CA ALA A 19 -1.04 13.33 0.99
C ALA A 19 -0.96 12.51 -0.30
N MET A 20 -1.09 11.18 -0.21
CA MET A 20 -1.13 10.31 -1.38
C MET A 20 -2.32 10.62 -2.29
N ASP A 21 -2.13 10.49 -3.60
CA ASP A 21 -3.23 10.52 -4.56
C ASP A 21 -4.05 9.22 -4.53
N GLU A 22 -5.11 9.15 -5.33
CA GLU A 22 -6.03 8.00 -5.36
C GLU A 22 -5.35 6.71 -5.83
N ILE A 23 -4.43 6.80 -6.80
CA ILE A 23 -3.70 5.64 -7.33
C ILE A 23 -2.69 5.17 -6.30
N GLU A 24 -1.93 6.08 -5.69
CA GLU A 24 -0.98 5.74 -4.63
C GLU A 24 -1.67 5.09 -3.43
N LYS A 25 -2.84 5.62 -3.01
CA LYS A 25 -3.68 5.01 -1.97
C LYS A 25 -4.13 3.62 -2.37
N LEU A 26 -4.57 3.42 -3.61
CA LEU A 26 -5.02 2.13 -4.10
C LEU A 26 -3.90 1.08 -4.08
N VAL A 27 -2.70 1.45 -4.54
CA VAL A 27 -1.50 0.62 -4.46
C VAL A 27 -1.23 0.25 -3.00
N PHE A 28 -1.06 1.25 -2.13
CA PHE A 28 -0.76 1.02 -0.71
C PHE A 28 -1.78 0.09 -0.04
N MET A 29 -3.08 0.36 -0.23
CA MET A 29 -4.16 -0.42 0.40
C MET A 29 -4.22 -1.86 -0.12
N THR A 30 -3.87 -2.09 -1.39
CA THR A 30 -3.81 -3.44 -1.98
C THR A 30 -2.68 -4.25 -1.34
N GLY A 31 -1.47 -3.68 -1.28
CA GLY A 31 -0.34 -4.30 -0.59
C GLY A 31 -0.62 -4.53 0.90
N PHE A 32 -1.22 -3.54 1.58
CA PHE A 32 -1.54 -3.65 3.00
C PHE A 32 -2.56 -4.76 3.28
N ARG A 33 -3.57 -4.90 2.41
CA ARG A 33 -4.53 -6.01 2.49
C ARG A 33 -3.82 -7.37 2.34
N ALA A 34 -2.92 -7.48 1.37
CA ALA A 34 -2.15 -8.70 1.15
C ALA A 34 -1.28 -9.06 2.37
N LEU A 35 -0.56 -8.07 2.92
CA LEU A 35 0.23 -8.21 4.15
C LEU A 35 -0.64 -8.68 5.33
N LYS A 36 -1.78 -8.01 5.55
CA LYS A 36 -2.74 -8.38 6.62
C LYS A 36 -3.25 -9.81 6.46
N SER A 37 -3.47 -10.24 5.21
CA SER A 37 -3.90 -11.62 4.89
C SER A 37 -2.77 -12.65 4.88
N ARG A 38 -1.52 -12.24 5.16
CA ARG A 38 -0.32 -13.08 5.11
C ARG A 38 -0.05 -13.71 3.74
N GLN A 39 -0.52 -13.09 2.66
CA GLN A 39 -0.18 -13.49 1.28
C GLN A 39 1.25 -13.08 0.93
N ILE A 40 1.70 -11.97 1.51
CA ILE A 40 3.06 -11.45 1.41
C ILE A 40 3.56 -11.10 2.82
N ASP A 41 4.88 -11.09 3.01
CA ASP A 41 5.52 -10.57 4.22
C ASP A 41 5.78 -9.05 4.13
N ALA A 42 6.37 -8.49 5.18
CA ALA A 42 6.62 -7.05 5.27
C ALA A 42 7.66 -6.55 4.24
N GLU A 43 8.68 -7.36 3.93
CA GLU A 43 9.71 -7.02 2.95
C GLU A 43 9.12 -7.00 1.54
N GLN A 44 8.34 -8.03 1.21
CA GLN A 44 7.59 -8.13 -0.04
C GLN A 44 6.57 -7.01 -0.18
N PHE A 45 5.87 -6.64 0.89
CA PHE A 45 4.97 -5.49 0.90
C PHE A 45 5.69 -4.19 0.57
N GLN A 46 6.83 -3.94 1.21
CA GLN A 46 7.63 -2.75 0.97
C GLN A 46 8.12 -2.71 -0.49
N ALA A 47 8.71 -3.80 -0.98
CA ALA A 47 9.24 -3.89 -2.34
C ALA A 47 8.13 -3.71 -3.39
N TRP A 48 7.02 -4.44 -3.24
CA TRP A 48 5.89 -4.38 -4.16
C TRP A 48 5.28 -2.98 -4.21
N THR A 49 5.08 -2.35 -3.04
CA THR A 49 4.48 -1.01 -2.95
C THR A 49 5.43 0.05 -3.53
N ALA A 50 6.71 0.02 -3.16
CA ALA A 50 7.70 0.97 -3.65
C ALA A 50 7.80 0.94 -5.18
N GLU A 51 7.89 -0.25 -5.78
CA GLU A 51 7.98 -0.40 -7.24
C GLU A 51 6.79 0.26 -7.97
N ARG A 52 5.55 0.01 -7.55
CA ARG A 52 4.36 0.60 -8.21
C ARG A 52 4.28 2.11 -7.97
N LEU A 53 4.58 2.58 -6.76
CA LEU A 53 4.58 4.01 -6.46
C LEU A 53 5.62 4.74 -7.31
N ASP A 54 6.82 4.18 -7.47
CA ASP A 54 7.87 4.78 -8.28
C ASP A 54 7.48 4.84 -9.76
N ARG A 55 6.88 3.77 -10.31
CA ARG A 55 6.34 3.76 -11.68
C ARG A 55 5.25 4.82 -11.88
N HIS A 56 4.28 4.90 -10.97
CA HIS A 56 3.23 5.92 -11.03
C HIS A 56 3.79 7.34 -10.96
N ARG A 57 4.75 7.59 -10.06
CA ARG A 57 5.42 8.90 -9.94
C ARG A 57 6.29 9.25 -11.14
N ALA A 58 6.82 8.24 -11.83
CA ALA A 58 7.50 8.41 -13.12
C ALA A 58 6.54 8.75 -14.27
N GLY A 59 5.22 8.76 -14.02
CA GLY A 59 4.19 9.06 -15.00
C GLY A 59 3.72 7.84 -15.80
N GLU A 60 4.09 6.62 -15.39
CA GLU A 60 3.57 5.40 -16.01
C GLU A 60 2.09 5.21 -15.67
N SER A 61 1.30 4.81 -16.65
CA SER A 61 -0.09 4.43 -16.44
C SER A 61 -0.16 3.02 -15.85
N LEU A 62 -0.49 2.93 -14.56
CA LEU A 62 -0.79 1.65 -13.92
C LEU A 62 -2.16 1.13 -14.35
N SER A 63 -2.24 -0.17 -14.60
CA SER A 63 -3.46 -0.89 -14.90
C SER A 63 -3.90 -1.76 -13.73
N ILE A 64 -5.09 -2.36 -13.82
CA ILE A 64 -5.56 -3.34 -12.83
C ILE A 64 -4.62 -4.54 -12.75
N ALA A 65 -3.93 -4.91 -13.83
CA ALA A 65 -2.97 -6.01 -13.82
C ALA A 65 -1.77 -5.71 -12.91
N ASP A 66 -1.36 -4.44 -12.79
CA ASP A 66 -0.25 -4.03 -11.92
C ASP A 66 -0.58 -4.15 -10.42
N LEU A 67 -1.88 -4.21 -10.08
CA LEU A 67 -2.37 -4.42 -8.73
C LEU A 67 -2.43 -5.90 -8.31
N GLN A 68 -2.04 -6.82 -9.19
CA GLN A 68 -1.94 -8.23 -8.84
C GLN A 68 -0.82 -8.44 -7.80
N ILE A 69 -1.18 -9.13 -6.73
CA ILE A 69 -0.26 -9.48 -5.65
C ILE A 69 0.39 -10.83 -5.97
N PRO A 70 1.72 -10.95 -5.89
CA PRO A 70 2.42 -12.23 -6.07
C PRO A 70 1.87 -13.28 -5.09
N GLY A 71 1.48 -14.45 -5.61
CA GLY A 71 0.96 -15.54 -4.80
C GLY A 71 -0.51 -15.41 -4.36
N ALA A 72 -1.19 -14.32 -4.73
CA ALA A 72 -2.63 -14.22 -4.54
C ALA A 72 -3.37 -14.99 -5.65
N THR A 73 -4.06 -16.07 -5.28
CA THR A 73 -5.03 -16.69 -6.18
C THR A 73 -6.13 -15.68 -6.46
N PRO A 74 -6.48 -15.39 -7.74
CA PRO A 74 -7.63 -14.55 -8.04
C PRO A 74 -8.87 -15.16 -7.37
N VAL A 75 -9.63 -14.34 -6.65
CA VAL A 75 -10.96 -14.78 -6.21
C VAL A 75 -11.82 -14.83 -7.49
N ALA A 76 -12.23 -16.04 -7.86
CA ALA A 76 -13.13 -16.30 -8.99
C ALA A 76 -14.50 -15.62 -8.80
#